data_AF-A0A661G973-F1
#
_entry.id   AF-A0A661G973-F1
#
_cell.length_a   1.000
_cell.length_b   1.000
_cell.length_c   1.000
_cell.angle_alpha   90.00
_cell.angle_beta   90.00
_cell.angle_gamma   90.00
#
_symmetry.space_group_name_H-M   'P 1'
#
loop_
_entity.id
_entity.type
_entity.pdbx_description
1 polymer ?
#
loop_
_entity_poly.entity_id
_entity_poly.type
_entity_poly.pdbx_seq_one_letter_code
_entity_poly.pdbx_strand_id
1 'polypeptide(L)'
;YYRIEYRALVTQYLVTNLNTGELSSHTDLEAALAMLGQVPEFPMLDRRLLRVGVRYSARLRARLDVESLPLPLRPMVYLKSRWGLTSEWYEWPLTP
;
A
#
# COMPACT_ATOMS: atom_id res chain seq x y z
N TYR A 1 5.82 4.44 -3.66
CA TYR A 1 5.20 3.21 -4.21
C TYR A 1 6.01 2.01 -3.76
N TYR A 2 5.37 0.86 -3.52
CA TYR A 2 6.08 -0.35 -3.13
C TYR A 2 5.72 -1.51 -4.06
N ARG A 3 6.67 -2.44 -4.24
CA ARG A 3 6.45 -3.71 -4.93
C ARG A 3 6.77 -4.85 -3.98
N ILE A 4 5.92 -5.86 -3.96
CA ILE A 4 6.18 -7.14 -3.28
C ILE A 4 6.37 -8.25 -4.32
N GLU A 5 7.41 -9.07 -4.14
CA GLU A 5 7.71 -10.22 -4.98
C GLU A 5 7.98 -11.44 -4.12
N TYR A 6 7.46 -12.61 -4.50
CA TYR A 6 7.84 -13.87 -3.86
C TYR A 6 8.95 -14.56 -4.67
N ARG A 7 10.09 -14.84 -4.04
CA ARG A 7 11.22 -15.55 -4.64
C ARG A 7 11.22 -17.00 -4.19
N ALA A 8 10.70 -17.88 -5.03
CA ALA A 8 10.54 -19.30 -4.72
C ALA A 8 11.88 -20.04 -4.44
N LEU A 9 12.99 -19.64 -5.08
CA LEU A 9 14.30 -20.27 -4.87
C LEU A 9 14.81 -20.15 -3.42
N VAL A 10 14.49 -19.03 -2.77
CA VAL A 10 14.96 -18.71 -1.41
C VAL A 10 13.80 -18.64 -0.41
N THR A 11 12.57 -18.93 -0.86
CA THR A 11 11.33 -18.88 -0.08
C THR A 11 11.20 -17.58 0.73
N GLN A 12 11.41 -16.44 0.08
CA GLN A 12 11.37 -15.12 0.71
C GLN A 12 10.43 -14.17 -0.05
N TYR A 13 9.82 -13.27 0.71
CA TYR A 13 9.09 -12.11 0.24
C TYR A 13 10.04 -10.90 0.19
N LEU A 14 10.27 -10.38 -1.01
CA LEU A 14 11.03 -9.16 -1.23
C LEU A 14 10.08 -7.97 -1.29
N VAL A 15 10.33 -6.95 -0.49
CA VAL A 15 9.64 -5.66 -0.55
C VAL A 15 10.61 -4.61 -1.05
N THR A 16 10.30 -4.02 -2.21
CA THR A 16 11.07 -2.93 -2.80
C THR A 16 10.32 -1.62 -2.65
N ASN A 17 10.94 -0.63 -2.03
CA ASN A 17 10.48 0.75 -2.08
C ASN A 17 10.87 1.33 -3.44
N LEU A 18 9.90 1.59 -4.31
CA LEU A 18 10.15 2.10 -5.66
C LEU A 18 10.54 3.59 -5.68
N ASN A 19 10.33 4.31 -4.56
CA ASN A 19 10.74 5.71 -4.46
C ASN A 19 12.22 5.84 -4.07
N THR A 20 12.72 4.96 -3.20
CA THR A 20 14.09 5.02 -2.65
C THR A 20 15.02 3.95 -3.21
N GLY A 21 14.48 2.87 -3.80
CA GLY A 21 15.24 1.69 -4.23
C GLY A 21 15.55 0.71 -3.08
N GLU A 22 15.12 1.01 -1.85
CA GLU A 22 15.38 0.17 -0.69
C GLU A 22 14.70 -1.20 -0.83
N LEU A 23 15.47 -2.26 -0.55
CA LEU A 23 15.01 -3.64 -0.62
C LEU A 23 15.08 -4.27 0.77
N SER A 24 13.97 -4.86 1.23
CA SER A 24 13.93 -5.68 2.43
C SER A 24 13.42 -7.08 2.09
N SER A 25 13.95 -8.08 2.81
CA SER A 25 13.56 -9.47 2.65
C SER A 25 12.91 -10.00 3.92
N HIS A 26 11.82 -10.75 3.75
CA HIS A 26 11.00 -11.28 4.83
C HIS A 26 10.70 -12.76 4.56
N THR A 27 10.82 -13.60 5.58
CA THR A 27 10.52 -15.05 5.46
C THR A 27 9.03 -15.34 5.49
N ASP A 28 8.23 -14.38 5.95
CA ASP A 28 6.79 -14.51 6.16
C ASP A 28 6.01 -13.39 5.45
N LEU A 29 4.83 -13.72 4.92
CA LEU A 29 4.00 -12.79 4.17
C LEU A 29 3.40 -11.71 5.08
N GLU A 30 2.99 -12.07 6.29
CA GLU A 30 2.41 -11.13 7.25
C GLU A 30 3.44 -10.07 7.64
N ALA A 31 4.70 -10.47 7.88
CA ALA A 31 5.80 -9.55 8.14
C ALA A 31 6.04 -8.57 6.96
N ALA A 32 6.05 -9.08 5.72
CA ALA A 32 6.20 -8.25 4.53
C ALA A 32 5.03 -7.26 4.38
N LEU A 33 3.79 -7.71 4.61
CA LEU A 33 2.58 -6.88 4.56
C LEU A 33 2.54 -5.85 5.70
N ALA A 34 3.00 -6.20 6.91
CA ALA A 34 3.10 -5.28 8.03
C ALA A 34 4.05 -4.12 7.71
N MET A 35 5.20 -4.42 7.07
CA MET A 35 6.12 -3.39 6.59
C MET A 35 5.46 -2.48 5.54
N LEU A 36 4.74 -3.05 4.57
CA LEU A 36 3.99 -2.28 3.56
C LEU A 36 2.87 -1.43 4.16
N GLY A 37 2.30 -1.86 5.28
CA GLY A 37 1.29 -1.12 6.04
C GLY A 37 1.85 0.08 6.80
N GLN A 38 3.17 0.15 6.99
CA GLN A 38 3.81 1.32 7.57
C GLN A 38 3.99 2.38 6.49
N VAL A 39 3.25 3.48 6.64
CA VAL A 39 3.34 4.64 5.75
C VAL A 39 3.89 5.85 6.54
N PRO A 40 5.17 5.84 6.93
CA PRO A 40 5.77 6.96 7.65
C PRO A 40 5.91 8.17 6.72
N GLU A 41 5.66 9.35 7.27
CA GLU A 41 5.96 10.65 6.64
C GLU A 41 5.39 10.85 5.23
N PHE A 42 4.23 10.25 4.93
CA PHE A 42 3.58 10.42 3.63
C PHE A 42 3.20 11.88 3.38
N PRO A 43 3.75 12.55 2.35
CA PRO A 43 3.46 13.95 2.07
C PRO A 43 2.09 14.09 1.42
N MET A 44 1.03 14.10 2.23
CA MET A 44 -0.36 14.15 1.74
C MET A 44 -0.81 15.56 1.36
N LEU A 45 -0.44 16.57 2.16
CA LEU A 45 -0.89 17.95 2.02
C LEU A 45 0.10 18.91 2.71
N ASP A 46 0.37 20.07 2.11
CA ASP A 46 1.13 21.13 2.77
C ASP A 46 0.28 21.77 3.89
N ARG A 47 0.83 21.83 5.12
CA ARG A 47 0.18 22.45 6.29
C ARG A 47 -0.23 23.90 6.04
N ARG A 48 0.47 24.63 5.16
CA ARG A 48 0.14 26.02 4.80
C ARG A 48 -1.23 26.17 4.13
N LEU A 49 -1.80 25.08 3.62
CA LEU A 49 -3.12 25.06 3.02
C LEU A 49 -4.24 24.92 4.07
N LEU A 50 -3.91 24.59 5.31
CA LEU A 50 -4.86 24.44 6.40
C LEU A 50 -5.10 25.79 7.09
N ARG A 51 -6.36 26.18 7.23
CA ARG A 51 -6.77 27.43 7.89
C ARG A 51 -7.14 27.18 9.34
N VAL A 52 -6.64 28.03 10.24
CA VAL A 52 -7.00 28.01 11.66
C VAL A 52 -8.52 28.18 11.81
N GLY A 53 -9.13 27.37 12.67
CA GLY A 53 -10.57 27.38 12.93
C GLY A 53 -11.41 26.55 11.95
N VAL A 54 -10.81 25.98 10.90
CA VAL A 54 -11.50 25.06 9.98
C VAL A 54 -11.24 23.61 10.42
N ARG A 55 -12.30 22.80 10.48
CA ARG A 55 -12.20 21.36 10.74
C ARG A 55 -11.98 20.62 9.42
N TYR A 56 -10.91 19.84 9.38
CA TYR A 56 -10.56 19.00 8.25
C TYR A 56 -10.65 17.52 8.66
N SER A 57 -10.96 16.65 7.69
CA SER A 57 -10.89 15.20 7.85
C SER A 57 -10.00 14.63 6.76
N ALA A 58 -9.08 13.75 7.13
CA ALA A 58 -8.25 12.98 6.23
C ALA A 58 -8.77 11.56 6.14
N ARG A 59 -8.61 10.95 4.96
CA ARG A 59 -9.03 9.58 4.70
C ARG A 59 -8.02 8.82 3.86
N LEU A 60 -7.75 7.58 4.24
CA LEU A 60 -6.84 6.68 3.54
C LEU A 60 -7.53 5.34 3.29
N ARG A 61 -7.30 4.75 2.11
CA ARG A 61 -7.67 3.36 1.82
C ARG A 61 -6.61 2.71 0.95
N ALA A 62 -6.46 1.40 1.09
CA ALA A 62 -5.65 0.57 0.21
C ALA A 62 -6.53 -0.16 -0.80
N ARG A 63 -6.02 -0.37 -2.01
CA ARG A 63 -6.68 -1.17 -3.05
C ARG A 63 -5.66 -2.04 -3.77
N LEU A 64 -6.08 -3.22 -4.18
CA LEU A 64 -5.29 -4.04 -5.09
C LEU A 64 -5.36 -3.47 -6.51
N ASP A 65 -4.20 -3.16 -7.09
CA ASP A 65 -4.10 -2.78 -8.50
C ASP A 65 -3.89 -4.04 -9.35
N VAL A 66 -4.98 -4.49 -9.97
CA VAL A 66 -5.01 -5.70 -10.81
C VAL A 66 -4.14 -5.56 -12.06
N GLU A 67 -4.04 -4.36 -12.62
CA GLU A 67 -3.26 -4.12 -13.84
C GLU A 67 -1.75 -4.22 -13.58
N SER A 68 -1.33 -4.06 -12.33
CA SER A 68 0.07 -4.24 -11.90
C SER A 68 0.44 -5.70 -11.62
N LEU A 69 -0.51 -6.65 -11.71
CA LEU A 69 -0.22 -8.07 -11.49
C LEU A 69 0.52 -8.70 -12.69
N PRO A 70 1.35 -9.74 -12.45
CA PRO A 70 1.94 -10.57 -13.50
C PRO A 70 0.87 -11.09 -14.47
N LEU A 71 1.18 -11.09 -15.78
CA LEU A 71 0.26 -11.53 -16.84
C LEU A 71 -0.42 -12.88 -16.57
N PRO A 72 0.25 -13.92 -16.03
CA PRO A 72 -0.41 -15.19 -15.74
C PRO A 72 -1.50 -15.11 -14.67
N LEU A 73 -1.43 -14.13 -13.76
CA LEU A 73 -2.39 -13.95 -12.67
C LEU A 73 -3.62 -13.13 -13.08
N ARG A 74 -3.51 -12.27 -14.11
CA ARG A 74 -4.61 -11.38 -14.52
C ARG A 74 -5.89 -12.12 -14.94
N PRO A 75 -5.86 -13.18 -15.77
CA PRO A 75 -7.07 -13.93 -16.14
C PRO A 75 -7.79 -14.53 -14.93
N MET A 76 -7.04 -15.02 -13.93
CA MET A 76 -7.59 -15.61 -12.72
C MET A 76 -8.34 -14.57 -11.86
N VAL A 77 -7.91 -13.31 -11.94
CA VAL A 77 -8.46 -12.18 -11.18
C VAL A 77 -9.78 -11.70 -11.78
N TYR A 78 -9.86 -11.56 -13.12
CA TYR A 78 -11.14 -11.19 -13.77
C TYR A 78 -12.22 -12.27 -13.59
N LEU A 79 -11.83 -13.55 -13.52
CA LEU A 79 -12.74 -14.66 -13.32
C LEU A 79 -13.19 -14.83 -11.84
N LYS A 80 -12.49 -14.21 -10.89
CA LYS A 80 -12.80 -14.31 -9.45
C LYS A 80 -13.16 -12.95 -8.85
N SER A 81 -14.45 -12.74 -8.60
CA SER A 81 -15.02 -11.53 -7.97
C SER A 81 -14.33 -11.08 -6.65
N ARG A 82 -13.65 -11.99 -5.93
CA ARG A 82 -12.99 -11.71 -4.64
C ARG A 82 -11.69 -10.90 -4.71
N TRP A 83 -11.17 -10.60 -5.90
CA TRP A 83 -9.90 -9.88 -6.06
C TRP A 83 -10.04 -8.36 -6.19
N GLY A 84 -11.27 -7.83 -6.12
CA GLY A 84 -11.55 -6.39 -5.92
C GLY A 84 -11.22 -5.92 -4.49
N LEU A 85 -10.09 -6.37 -3.94
CA LEU A 85 -9.71 -6.11 -2.55
C LEU A 85 -9.48 -4.61 -2.37
N THR A 86 -10.38 -4.01 -1.60
CA THR A 86 -10.31 -2.63 -1.17
C THR A 86 -10.50 -2.63 0.33
N SER A 87 -9.64 -1.93 1.06
CA SER A 87 -9.85 -1.74 2.49
C SER A 87 -11.03 -0.80 2.71
N GLU A 88 -11.60 -0.84 3.91
CA GLU A 88 -12.41 0.26 4.40
C GLU A 88 -11.60 1.57 4.44
N TRP A 89 -12.32 2.69 4.47
CA TRP A 89 -11.70 3.99 4.70
C TRP A 89 -11.24 4.09 6.16
N TYR A 90 -9.97 4.43 6.35
CA TYR A 90 -9.47 4.92 7.61
C TYR A 90 -9.58 6.43 7.63
N GLU A 91 -10.32 6.99 8.58
CA GLU A 91 -10.59 8.43 8.68
C GLU A 91 -10.05 9.01 10.00
N TRP A 92 -9.46 10.21 9.95
CA TRP A 92 -8.99 10.91 11.14
C TRP A 92 -9.10 12.44 10.99
N PRO A 93 -9.29 13.19 12.08
CA PRO A 93 -9.34 14.65 12.02
C PRO A 93 -7.95 15.24 11.74
N LEU A 94 -7.91 16.30 10.93
CA LEU A 94 -6.73 17.14 10.74
C LEU A 94 -6.95 18.48 11.44
N THR A 95 -5.98 18.86 12.28
CA THR A 95 -5.93 20.17 12.92
C THR A 95 -4.67 20.91 12.46
N PRO A 96 -4.79 22.18 12.03
CA PRO A 96 -3.64 23.01 11.67
C PRO A 96 -2.71 23.30 12.84
#